data_AF-A0A842KJ56-F1
#
_entry.id   AF-A0A842KJ56-F1
#
_cell.length_a   1.000
_cell.length_b   1.000
_cell.length_c   1.000
_cell.angle_alpha   90.00
_cell.angle_beta   90.00
_cell.angle_gamma   90.00
#
_symmetry.space_group_name_H-M   'P 1'
#
loop_
_entity.id
_entity.type
_entity.pdbx_description
1 polymer ?
#
loop_
_entity_poly.entity_id
_entity_poly.type
_entity_poly.pdbx_seq_one_letter_code
_entity_poly.pdbx_strand_id
1 'polypeptide(L)' 'MIEEVAEDILLVLLVHNVENKEGWVGKDYLGIKVGEDIDDALSFLEENGFIEIKEGNHFRITKNGISYILDRV' A
#
# COMPACT_ATOMS: atom_id res chain seq x y z
N MET A 1 -6.06 14.23 -0.31
CA MET A 1 -4.66 14.20 -0.80
C MET A 1 -3.90 13.02 -0.20
N ILE A 2 -3.35 13.09 1.02
CA ILE A 2 -2.58 11.94 1.59
C ILE A 2 -3.45 10.69 1.75
N GLU A 3 -4.69 10.83 2.24
CA GLU A 3 -5.60 9.68 2.40
C GLU A 3 -6.01 9.02 1.07
N GLU A 4 -6.22 9.80 0.00
CA GLU A 4 -6.56 9.27 -1.32
C GLU A 4 -5.39 8.48 -1.92
N VAL A 5 -4.16 9.03 -1.83
CA VAL A 5 -2.93 8.35 -2.26
C VAL A 5 -2.70 7.07 -1.45
N ALA A 6 -2.96 7.10 -0.14
CA ALA A 6 -2.87 5.94 0.73
C ALA A 6 -3.89 4.84 0.35
N GLU A 7 -5.12 5.22 0.02
CA GLU A 7 -6.15 4.30 -0.48
C GLU A 7 -5.75 3.66 -1.81
N ASP A 8 -5.23 4.45 -2.76
CA ASP A 8 -4.75 3.94 -4.04
C ASP A 8 -3.59 2.95 -3.87
N ILE A 9 -2.63 3.23 -2.98
CA ILE A 9 -1.56 2.28 -2.63
C ILE A 9 -2.15 0.99 -2.07
N LEU A 10 -3.09 1.07 -1.13
CA LEU A 10 -3.71 -0.10 -0.52
C LEU A 10 -4.50 -0.93 -1.54
N LEU A 11 -5.20 -0.30 -2.49
CA LEU A 11 -5.88 -0.98 -3.58
C LEU A 11 -4.89 -1.75 -4.48
N VAL A 12 -3.77 -1.12 -4.86
CA VAL A 12 -2.73 -1.78 -5.67
C VAL A 12 -2.15 -2.98 -4.93
N LEU A 13 -1.82 -2.83 -3.64
CA LEU A 13 -1.28 -3.91 -2.82
C LEU A 13 -2.30 -5.03 -2.61
N LEU A 14 -3.58 -4.71 -2.43
CA LEU A 14 -4.66 -5.68 -2.29
C LEU A 14 -4.83 -6.52 -3.55
N VAL A 15 -4.89 -5.89 -4.72
CA VAL A 15 -4.97 -6.59 -6.01
C VAL A 15 -3.78 -7.53 -6.18
N HIS A 16 -2.56 -7.04 -5.93
CA HIS A 16 -1.36 -7.86 -6.02
C HIS A 16 -1.38 -9.05 -5.05
N ASN A 17 -1.82 -8.82 -3.81
CA ASN A 17 -1.92 -9.85 -2.78
C ASN A 17 -2.88 -10.98 -3.17
N VAL A 18 -4.03 -10.64 -3.79
CA VAL A 18 -5.01 -11.61 -4.29
C VAL A 18 -4.46 -12.41 -5.47
N GLU A 19 -3.80 -11.75 -6.42
CA GLU A 19 -3.26 -12.39 -7.63
C GLU A 19 -2.06 -13.31 -7.33
N ASN A 20 -1.20 -12.92 -6.38
CA ASN A 20 0.11 -13.55 -6.18
C ASN A 20 0.26 -14.30 -4.85
N LYS A 21 -0.81 -14.39 -4.03
CA LYS A 21 -0.82 -15.05 -2.71
C LYS A 21 0.31 -14.57 -1.79
N GLU A 22 0.21 -13.32 -1.32
CA GLU A 22 1.16 -12.71 -0.36
C GLU A 22 2.51 -12.23 -0.97
N GLY A 23 2.44 -11.58 -2.14
CA GLY A 23 3.59 -10.97 -2.80
C GLY A 23 4.02 -9.62 -2.22
N TRP A 24 5.31 -9.33 -2.35
CA TRP A 24 5.90 -8.02 -2.08
C TRP A 24 5.89 -7.17 -3.35
N VAL A 25 5.55 -5.88 -3.23
CA VAL A 25 5.49 -4.94 -4.34
C VAL A 25 6.60 -3.91 -4.22
N GLY A 26 7.39 -3.72 -5.27
CA GLY A 26 8.46 -2.70 -5.30
C GLY A 26 7.91 -1.29 -5.43
N LYS A 27 8.61 -0.29 -4.87
CA LYS A 27 8.24 1.14 -4.96
C LYS A 27 8.03 1.62 -6.39
N ASP A 28 8.88 1.19 -7.31
CA ASP A 28 8.77 1.57 -8.73
C ASP A 28 7.42 1.16 -9.34
N TYR A 29 6.92 -0.03 -8.97
CA TYR A 29 5.62 -0.50 -9.42
C TYR A 29 4.47 0.33 -8.84
N LEU A 30 4.57 0.71 -7.55
CA LEU A 30 3.59 1.59 -6.91
C LEU A 30 3.61 3.00 -7.54
N GLY A 31 4.79 3.56 -7.79
CA GLY A 31 4.94 4.89 -8.39
C GLY A 31 4.32 5.00 -9.78
N ILE A 32 4.36 3.94 -10.59
CA ILE A 32 3.68 3.89 -11.89
C ILE A 32 2.15 3.97 -11.74
N LYS A 33 1.61 3.47 -10.61
CA LYS A 33 0.16 3.32 -10.40
C LYS A 33 -0.48 4.49 -9.65
N VAL A 34 0.26 5.17 -8.77
CA VAL A 34 -0.31 6.12 -7.80
C VAL A 34 0.10 7.59 -8.05
N GLY A 35 1.25 7.85 -8.68
CA GLY A 35 1.69 9.22 -9.01
C GLY A 35 2.64 9.87 -8.00
N GLU A 36 2.64 11.20 -7.90
CA GLU A 36 3.51 12.00 -7.01
C GLU A 36 3.01 11.94 -5.54
N ASP A 37 3.88 12.28 -4.56
CA ASP A 37 3.62 12.27 -3.10
C ASP A 37 3.45 10.89 -2.42
N ILE A 38 4.07 9.85 -2.99
CA ILE A 38 3.96 8.48 -2.44
C ILE A 38 4.61 8.30 -1.06
N ASP A 39 5.65 9.09 -0.76
CA ASP A 39 6.46 8.89 0.45
C ASP A 39 5.68 9.21 1.73
N ASP A 40 4.96 10.33 1.75
CA ASP A 40 4.14 10.72 2.91
C ASP A 40 3.01 9.70 3.14
N ALA A 41 2.41 9.19 2.07
CA ALA A 41 1.38 8.15 2.14
C ALA A 41 1.96 6.82 2.65
N LEU A 42 3.14 6.41 2.19
CA LEU A 42 3.80 5.20 2.67
C LEU A 42 4.17 5.30 4.15
N SER A 43 4.68 6.45 4.60
CA SER A 43 4.94 6.70 6.02
C SER A 43 3.66 6.62 6.85
N PHE A 44 2.58 7.27 6.40
CA PHE A 44 1.27 7.16 7.05
C PHE A 44 0.80 5.71 7.17
N LEU A 45 0.88 4.93 6.09
CA LEU A 45 0.44 3.53 6.06
C LEU A 45 1.30 2.63 6.98
N GLU A 46 2.61 2.88 7.04
CA GLU A 46 3.53 2.14 7.92
C GLU A 46 3.25 2.45 9.40
N GLU A 47 3.15 3.74 9.75
CA GLU A 47 2.90 4.18 11.13
C GLU A 47 1.58 3.63 11.70
N ASN A 48 0.58 3.45 10.85
CA ASN A 48 -0.72 2.88 11.21
C ASN A 48 -0.78 1.34 11.09
N GLY A 49 0.31 0.69 10.67
CA GLY A 49 0.40 -0.77 10.54
C GLY A 49 -0.48 -1.35 9.42
N PHE A 50 -0.78 -0.55 8.39
CA PHE A 50 -1.57 -0.98 7.23
C PHE A 50 -0.72 -1.69 6.18
N ILE A 51 0.59 -1.43 6.17
CA ILE A 51 1.56 -2.11 5.32
C ILE A 51 2.77 -2.59 6.12
N GLU A 52 3.51 -3.55 5.57
CA GLU A 52 4.86 -3.92 5.99
C GLU A 52 5.87 -3.44 4.96
N ILE A 53 7.05 -3.02 5.42
CA ILE A 53 8.17 -2.62 4.58
C ILE A 53 9.32 -3.61 4.73
N LYS A 54 9.84 -4.10 3.60
CA LYS A 54 11.05 -4.91 3.52
C LYS A 54 12.12 -4.18 2.73
N GLU A 55 13.32 -4.12 3.30
CA GLU A 55 14.52 -3.54 2.65
C GLU A 55 14.32 -2.09 2.17
N GLY A 56 13.37 -1.36 2.78
CA GLY A 56 13.07 0.04 2.46
C GLY A 56 12.40 0.31 1.10
N ASN A 57 12.17 -0.71 0.27
CA ASN A 57 11.66 -0.51 -1.09
C ASN A 57 10.61 -1.54 -1.55
N HIS A 58 10.25 -2.48 -0.67
CA HIS A 58 9.24 -3.49 -0.94
C HIS A 58 8.12 -3.41 0.09
N PHE A 59 6.87 -3.45 -0.38
CA PHE A 59 5.69 -3.20 0.43
C PHE A 59 4.72 -4.38 0.33
N ARG A 60 4.03 -4.67 1.42
CA ARG A 60 2.97 -5.66 1.47
C ARG A 60 1.82 -5.14 2.33
N ILE A 61 0.58 -5.37 1.89
CA ILE A 61 -0.60 -4.99 2.69
C ILE A 61 -0.77 -5.95 3.88
N THR A 62 -1.10 -5.41 5.06
CA THR A 62 -1.42 -6.20 6.25
C THR A 62 -2.91 -6.51 6.31
N LYS A 63 -3.31 -7.40 7.22
CA LYS A 63 -4.75 -7.62 7.52
C LYS A 63 -5.45 -6.33 7.98
N ASN A 64 -4.75 -5.46 8.71
CA ASN A 64 -5.30 -4.18 9.15
C ASN A 64 -5.49 -3.23 7.97
N GLY A 65 -4.53 -3.18 7.03
CA GLY A 65 -4.67 -2.41 5.80
C GLY A 65 -5.82 -2.90 4.92
N ILE A 66 -6.03 -4.23 4.84
CA ILE A 66 -7.18 -4.81 4.15
C ILE A 66 -8.49 -4.38 4.82
N SER A 67 -8.59 -4.46 6.15
CA SER A 67 -9.80 -4.03 6.86
C SER A 67 -10.08 -2.54 6.64
N TYR A 68 -9.04 -1.71 6.75
CA TYR A 68 -9.14 -0.27 6.58
C TYR A 68 -9.69 0.12 5.20
N ILE A 69 -9.16 -0.48 4.12
CA ILE A 69 -9.63 -0.14 2.77
C ILE A 69 -11.03 -0.70 2.48
N LEU A 70 -11.37 -1.87 3.01
CA LEU A 70 -12.72 -2.45 2.83
C LEU A 70 -13.81 -1.65 3.55
N ASP A 71 -13.49 -0.96 4.64
CA ASP A 71 -14.47 -0.11 5.36
C ASP A 71 -14.73 1.24 4.67
N ARG A 72 -13.89 1.60 3.68
CA ARG A 72 -13.95 2.89 2.95
C ARG A 72 -14.46 2.77 1.51
N VAL A 73 -14.51 1.56 0.96
CA VAL A 73 -15.04 1.24 -0.38
C VAL A 73 -16.49 0.77 -0.27
#